data_AF-A0A366VWF6-F1
#
_entry.id   AF-A0A366VWF6-F1
#
_cell.length_a   1.000
_cell.length_b   1.000
_cell.length_c   1.000
_cell.angle_alpha   90.00
_cell.angle_beta   90.00
_cell.angle_gamma   90.00
#
_symmetry.space_group_name_H-M   'P 1'
#
loop_
_entity.id
_entity.type
_entity.pdbx_description
1 polymer ?
#
loop_
_entity_poly.entity_id
_entity_poly.type
_entity_poly.pdbx_seq_one_letter_code
_entity_poly.pdbx_strand_id
1 'polypeptide(L)'
;MTTPNGTKYFKPTTLASVIAVALFSSHIVAAEQSDNVTELDTISVMGKAYRNTATKTSLTPEETPQAINVIDAELLAERSAQSLNEALRYTPGVITETKGGAVTMYDTFMIRGFSSSQSYYDGLMLQQLTGWNLQPQIDPIALQQVEVFKGPTSVLYGSMPPGGMVNMIAKAPQVESKTDIGVKVGTSDMKQFSIDSTGQIGDSDVSYRFIGLARKKDGQVDTTGEERYLLAPSITWDITEKDSLNLNVYYQNDPDMGMNSAIPSSGSLYDNENGTTSTSTFVGDENWSTYEREVLMLGYKFSHDFNSNWTFLQNARYTKADLYQENTYHYASYDETTGDLERYIYSTDESSEAYAIDNQLSGVIDIAGIKHNVLLGIDYRQLKGDSAYDYYG
;
A
#
# COMPACT_ATOMS: atom_id res chain seq x y z
N MET A 1 23.64 40.87 53.28
CA MET A 1 23.42 41.86 52.21
C MET A 1 23.06 41.10 50.94
N THR A 2 21.77 41.09 50.63
CA THR A 2 21.09 40.92 49.32
C THR A 2 21.76 40.13 48.18
N THR A 3 21.25 38.93 47.93
CA THR A 3 21.17 38.28 46.61
C THR A 3 19.83 38.64 45.93
N PRO A 4 19.77 38.97 44.63
CA PRO A 4 18.50 39.11 43.92
C PRO A 4 18.05 37.78 43.30
N ASN A 5 16.81 37.40 43.61
CA ASN A 5 16.03 36.36 42.94
C ASN A 5 15.63 36.81 41.53
N GLY A 6 16.03 36.08 40.50
CA GLY A 6 15.53 36.23 39.14
C GLY A 6 14.44 35.19 38.85
N THR A 7 13.18 35.56 39.05
CA THR A 7 12.02 34.75 38.66
C THR A 7 11.85 34.82 37.14
N LYS A 8 12.08 33.70 36.42
CA LYS A 8 11.77 33.60 34.99
C LYS A 8 10.27 33.42 34.82
N TYR A 9 9.58 34.43 34.27
CA TYR A 9 8.19 34.32 33.87
C TYR A 9 8.09 33.50 32.57
N PHE A 10 7.46 32.34 32.63
CA PHE A 10 6.98 31.64 31.43
C PHE A 10 5.86 32.48 30.82
N LYS A 11 6.09 33.03 29.62
CA LYS A 11 5.02 33.62 28.81
C LYS A 11 4.29 32.47 28.11
N PRO A 12 2.99 32.24 28.37
CA PRO A 12 2.24 31.22 27.65
C PRO A 12 2.08 31.66 26.19
N THR A 13 2.58 30.83 25.27
CA THR A 13 2.30 30.96 23.84
C THR A 13 0.84 30.59 23.58
N THR A 14 0.23 31.25 22.60
CA THR A 14 -1.18 31.11 22.18
C THR A 14 -1.59 29.66 21.84
N LEU A 15 -0.62 28.76 21.63
CA LEU A 15 -0.82 27.33 21.42
C LEU A 15 -1.26 26.57 22.69
N ALA A 16 -0.82 27.02 23.88
CA ALA A 16 -1.20 26.39 25.16
C ALA A 16 -2.67 26.68 25.55
N SER A 17 -3.22 27.81 25.09
CA SER A 17 -4.61 28.20 25.36
C SER A 17 -5.63 27.41 24.53
N VAL A 18 -5.24 26.87 23.38
CA VAL A 18 -6.14 26.06 22.51
C VAL A 18 -6.34 24.65 23.08
N ILE A 19 -5.31 24.08 23.71
CA ILE A 19 -5.39 22.75 24.34
C ILE A 19 -6.28 22.77 25.60
N ALA A 20 -6.35 23.90 26.30
CA ALA A 20 -7.20 24.04 27.49
C ALA A 20 -8.70 24.15 27.16
N VAL A 21 -9.09 24.65 25.99
CA VAL A 21 -10.52 24.79 25.60
C VAL A 21 -11.10 23.47 25.05
N ALA A 22 -10.27 22.60 24.48
CA ALA A 22 -10.71 21.27 24.03
C ALA A 22 -10.99 20.28 25.18
N LEU A 23 -10.43 20.52 26.39
CA LEU A 23 -10.55 19.61 27.54
C LEU A 23 -11.78 19.86 28.44
N PHE A 24 -12.62 20.87 28.16
CA PHE A 24 -13.82 21.20 28.96
C PHE A 24 -15.16 20.85 28.30
N SER A 25 -15.16 20.16 27.16
CA SER A 25 -16.39 19.73 26.48
C SER A 25 -16.72 18.27 26.81
N SER A 26 -16.84 17.94 28.09
CA SER A 26 -17.22 16.60 28.55
C SER A 26 -18.75 16.49 28.75
N HIS A 27 -19.36 15.68 27.88
CA HIS A 27 -20.36 14.66 28.18
C HIS A 27 -21.70 15.06 28.81
N ILE A 28 -22.72 15.20 27.96
CA ILE A 28 -24.07 14.71 28.29
C ILE A 28 -24.17 13.30 27.69
N VAL A 29 -23.98 12.27 28.52
CA VAL A 29 -24.37 10.90 28.19
C VAL A 29 -25.75 10.70 28.79
N ALA A 30 -26.77 10.69 27.95
CA ALA A 30 -28.04 10.08 28.29
C ALA A 30 -27.82 8.57 28.34
N ALA A 31 -28.20 7.93 29.44
CA ALA A 31 -28.18 6.48 29.56
C ALA A 31 -29.28 5.91 28.66
N GLU A 32 -28.89 5.39 27.49
CA GLU A 32 -29.76 4.59 26.66
C GLU A 32 -29.63 3.11 27.03
N GLN A 33 -30.80 2.48 27.08
CA GLN A 33 -31.09 1.15 27.56
C GLN A 33 -30.37 0.11 26.70
N SER A 34 -29.78 -0.90 27.34
CA SER A 34 -29.05 -1.99 26.68
C SER A 34 -30.01 -2.88 25.89
N ASP A 35 -30.21 -2.55 24.63
CA ASP A 35 -30.70 -3.51 23.65
C ASP A 35 -29.52 -4.40 23.21
N ASN A 36 -29.76 -5.71 23.15
CA ASN A 36 -28.80 -6.70 22.66
C ASN A 36 -28.35 -6.30 21.25
N VAL A 37 -27.18 -5.68 21.14
CA VAL A 37 -26.52 -5.43 19.86
C VAL A 37 -26.15 -6.79 19.30
N THR A 38 -26.92 -7.22 18.30
CA THR A 38 -26.45 -8.26 17.39
C THR A 38 -25.27 -7.62 16.66
N GLU A 39 -24.04 -8.05 16.93
CA GLU A 39 -22.90 -7.74 16.06
C GLU A 39 -23.28 -8.24 14.67
N LEU A 40 -23.69 -7.31 13.81
CA LEU A 40 -23.86 -7.56 12.39
C LEU A 40 -22.46 -7.52 11.80
N ASP A 41 -22.09 -8.56 11.04
CA ASP A 41 -20.85 -8.55 10.27
C ASP A 41 -20.76 -7.24 9.47
N THR A 42 -19.61 -6.55 9.56
CA THR A 42 -19.36 -5.33 8.79
C THR A 42 -19.51 -5.63 7.30
N ILE A 43 -20.57 -5.12 6.67
CA ILE A 43 -20.77 -5.24 5.22
C ILE A 43 -19.80 -4.27 4.54
N SER A 44 -18.65 -4.79 4.10
CA SER A 44 -17.75 -4.02 3.24
C SER A 44 -18.38 -3.85 1.85
N VAL A 45 -18.82 -2.64 1.53
CA VAL A 45 -19.41 -2.30 0.23
C VAL A 45 -18.31 -2.27 -0.84
N MET A 46 -18.18 -3.37 -1.59
CA MET A 46 -17.30 -3.47 -2.75
C MET A 46 -17.94 -2.86 -4.00
N GLY A 47 -17.11 -2.43 -4.95
CA GLY A 47 -17.62 -2.01 -6.26
C GLY A 47 -18.29 -3.17 -7.00
N LYS A 48 -19.29 -2.88 -7.85
CA LYS A 48 -20.06 -3.86 -8.65
C LYS A 48 -19.18 -4.80 -9.49
N ALA A 49 -18.02 -4.30 -9.92
CA ALA A 49 -17.01 -5.02 -10.71
C ALA A 49 -16.04 -5.89 -9.86
N TYR A 50 -16.18 -5.91 -8.53
CA TYR A 50 -15.30 -6.70 -7.66
C TYR A 50 -15.46 -8.19 -7.91
N ARG A 51 -14.34 -8.92 -7.88
CA ARG A 51 -14.25 -10.37 -7.96
C ARG A 51 -13.24 -10.84 -6.92
N ASN A 52 -13.53 -11.96 -6.25
CA ASN A 52 -12.64 -12.57 -5.27
C ASN A 52 -11.33 -13.01 -5.95
N THR A 53 -10.18 -12.71 -5.33
CA THR A 53 -8.86 -13.06 -5.85
C THR A 53 -8.67 -14.56 -6.10
N ALA A 54 -9.25 -15.44 -5.30
CA ALA A 54 -8.97 -16.87 -5.44
C ALA A 54 -9.64 -17.52 -6.65
N THR A 55 -10.78 -17.00 -7.08
CA THR A 55 -11.60 -17.62 -8.13
C THR A 55 -11.78 -16.72 -9.34
N LYS A 56 -11.48 -15.42 -9.25
CA LYS A 56 -11.89 -14.38 -10.20
C LYS A 56 -13.41 -14.40 -10.48
N THR A 57 -14.19 -14.85 -9.50
CA THR A 57 -15.66 -14.87 -9.55
C THR A 57 -16.26 -14.13 -8.36
N SER A 58 -17.59 -14.05 -8.30
CA SER A 58 -18.33 -13.48 -7.17
C SER A 58 -18.54 -14.46 -6.00
N LEU A 59 -17.83 -15.59 -5.98
CA LEU A 59 -17.92 -16.57 -4.88
C LEU A 59 -17.39 -15.96 -3.58
N THR A 60 -18.03 -16.31 -2.47
CA THR A 60 -17.57 -15.84 -1.16
C THR A 60 -16.27 -16.54 -0.76
N PRO A 61 -15.46 -15.93 0.14
CA PRO A 61 -14.26 -16.58 0.64
C PRO A 61 -14.50 -17.99 1.24
N GLU A 62 -15.66 -18.22 1.87
CA GLU A 62 -16.02 -19.51 2.48
C GLU A 62 -16.27 -20.60 1.44
N GLU A 63 -16.71 -20.22 0.24
CA GLU A 63 -16.93 -21.13 -0.89
C GLU A 63 -15.64 -21.39 -1.69
N THR A 64 -14.53 -20.78 -1.30
CA THR A 64 -13.24 -20.91 -1.97
C THR A 64 -12.44 -22.09 -1.39
N PRO A 65 -11.96 -23.05 -2.20
CA PRO A 65 -11.21 -24.23 -1.73
C PRO A 65 -9.75 -23.92 -1.34
N GLN A 66 -9.41 -22.66 -1.06
CA GLN A 66 -8.04 -22.21 -0.83
C GLN A 66 -7.99 -21.15 0.28
N ALA A 67 -6.87 -21.09 1.00
CA ALA A 67 -6.72 -20.18 2.12
C ALA A 67 -6.55 -18.73 1.64
N ILE A 68 -7.52 -17.89 1.96
CA ILE A 68 -7.49 -16.44 1.79
C ILE A 68 -7.52 -15.78 3.16
N ASN A 69 -6.71 -14.76 3.34
CA ASN A 69 -6.89 -13.81 4.44
C ASN A 69 -7.26 -12.44 3.85
N VAL A 70 -8.25 -11.81 4.44
CA VAL A 70 -8.70 -10.46 4.05
C VAL A 70 -8.40 -9.50 5.20
N ILE A 71 -7.82 -8.36 4.87
CA ILE A 71 -7.58 -7.24 5.78
C ILE A 71 -8.34 -6.06 5.21
N ASP A 72 -9.48 -5.72 5.78
CA ASP A 72 -10.34 -4.64 5.29
C ASP A 72 -9.83 -3.23 5.68
N ALA A 73 -10.46 -2.20 5.10
CA ALA A 73 -10.11 -0.81 5.32
C ALA A 73 -10.24 -0.37 6.79
N GLU A 74 -11.17 -0.95 7.54
CA GLU A 74 -11.36 -0.67 8.96
C GLU A 74 -10.13 -1.15 9.75
N LEU A 75 -9.76 -2.41 9.56
CA LEU A 75 -8.59 -3.00 10.21
C LEU A 75 -7.27 -2.33 9.76
N LEU A 76 -7.15 -1.93 8.49
CA LEU A 76 -6.03 -1.13 8.00
C LEU A 76 -5.94 0.22 8.74
N ALA A 77 -7.08 0.88 8.95
CA ALA A 77 -7.16 2.17 9.65
C ALA A 77 -6.88 2.05 11.14
N GLU A 78 -7.46 1.04 11.81
CA GLU A 78 -7.22 0.73 13.23
C GLU A 78 -5.74 0.46 13.50
N ARG A 79 -5.09 -0.30 12.61
CA ARG A 79 -3.64 -0.56 12.67
C ARG A 79 -2.79 0.65 12.28
N SER A 80 -3.40 1.69 11.70
CA SER A 80 -2.70 2.83 11.12
C SER A 80 -1.57 2.41 10.16
N ALA A 81 -1.80 1.34 9.38
CA ALA A 81 -0.82 0.81 8.45
C ALA A 81 -0.41 1.88 7.41
N GLN A 82 0.90 2.08 7.21
CA GLN A 82 1.45 3.07 6.30
C GLN A 82 1.99 2.47 5.00
N SER A 83 2.15 1.15 4.94
CA SER A 83 2.61 0.40 3.77
C SER A 83 1.93 -0.97 3.69
N LEU A 84 2.12 -1.65 2.55
CA LEU A 84 1.64 -3.02 2.40
C LEU A 84 2.36 -3.97 3.36
N ASN A 85 3.66 -3.77 3.60
CA ASN A 85 4.41 -4.53 4.59
C ASN A 85 3.76 -4.46 5.97
N GLU A 86 3.38 -3.27 6.43
CA GLU A 86 2.73 -3.09 7.74
C GLU A 86 1.35 -3.74 7.81
N ALA A 87 0.56 -3.60 6.74
CA ALA A 87 -0.75 -4.23 6.63
C ALA A 87 -0.68 -5.76 6.83
N LEU A 88 0.39 -6.37 6.31
CA LEU A 88 0.58 -7.81 6.27
C LEU A 88 1.19 -8.41 7.55
N ARG A 89 1.73 -7.61 8.49
CA ARG A 89 2.46 -8.09 9.70
C ARG A 89 1.71 -9.13 10.54
N TYR A 90 0.39 -9.04 10.61
CA TYR A 90 -0.46 -9.95 11.40
C TYR A 90 -1.09 -11.08 10.56
N THR A 91 -0.65 -11.25 9.31
CA THR A 91 -1.19 -12.30 8.44
C THR A 91 -0.44 -13.61 8.66
N PRO A 92 -1.12 -14.71 9.00
CA PRO A 92 -0.45 -15.99 9.22
C PRO A 92 0.26 -16.45 7.95
N GLY A 93 1.46 -17.04 8.10
CA GLY A 93 2.23 -17.58 6.97
C GLY A 93 2.80 -16.53 6.01
N VAL A 94 2.78 -15.26 6.40
CA VAL A 94 3.45 -14.15 5.70
C VAL A 94 4.59 -13.63 6.57
N ILE A 95 5.75 -13.43 5.96
CA ILE A 95 6.90 -12.75 6.58
C ILE A 95 7.13 -11.48 5.77
N THR A 96 7.00 -10.31 6.39
CA THR A 96 7.15 -9.01 5.74
C THR A 96 8.53 -8.43 6.00
N GLU A 97 8.85 -7.30 5.37
CA GLU A 97 10.01 -6.48 5.72
C GLU A 97 11.31 -7.29 5.64
N THR A 98 11.45 -8.10 4.58
CA THR A 98 12.59 -9.02 4.41
C THR A 98 13.93 -8.29 4.24
N LYS A 99 13.89 -6.98 3.99
CA LYS A 99 15.03 -6.06 3.99
C LYS A 99 15.17 -5.22 5.28
N GLY A 100 14.38 -5.52 6.31
CA GLY A 100 14.27 -4.73 7.54
C GLY A 100 13.22 -3.62 7.46
N GLY A 101 12.67 -3.21 8.61
CA GLY A 101 11.62 -2.19 8.68
C GLY A 101 12.07 -0.76 8.34
N ALA A 102 13.39 -0.52 8.31
CA ALA A 102 13.96 0.78 7.91
C ALA A 102 14.04 0.96 6.38
N VAL A 103 13.91 -0.12 5.59
CA VAL A 103 13.90 -0.06 4.13
C VAL A 103 12.46 0.01 3.65
N THR A 104 11.96 1.22 3.44
CA THR A 104 10.53 1.47 3.17
C THR A 104 10.21 1.67 1.68
N MET A 105 11.22 1.87 0.83
CA MET A 105 11.06 1.98 -0.62
C MET A 105 10.49 0.72 -1.32
N TYR A 106 10.45 -0.43 -0.63
CA TYR A 106 9.95 -1.70 -1.18
C TYR A 106 8.87 -2.36 -0.34
N ASP A 107 7.89 -2.95 -1.01
CA ASP A 107 6.99 -3.94 -0.40
C ASP A 107 7.56 -5.35 -0.62
N THR A 108 8.31 -5.86 0.35
CA THR A 108 8.94 -7.19 0.26
C THR A 108 8.37 -8.13 1.30
N PHE A 109 7.88 -9.28 0.83
CA PHE A 109 7.30 -10.28 1.71
C PHE A 109 7.57 -11.70 1.19
N MET A 110 7.45 -12.68 2.07
CA MET A 110 7.46 -14.09 1.75
C MET A 110 6.12 -14.69 2.15
N ILE A 111 5.57 -15.58 1.33
CA ILE A 111 4.36 -16.33 1.66
C ILE A 111 4.74 -17.81 1.71
N ARG A 112 4.48 -18.46 2.86
CA ARG A 112 4.89 -19.85 3.12
C ARG A 112 6.38 -20.12 2.85
N GLY A 113 7.24 -19.13 3.12
CA GLY A 113 8.70 -19.22 2.95
C GLY A 113 9.20 -18.97 1.53
N PHE A 114 8.32 -18.73 0.55
CA PHE A 114 8.71 -18.34 -0.80
C PHE A 114 8.69 -16.81 -0.92
N SER A 115 9.81 -16.23 -1.37
CA SER A 115 9.89 -14.80 -1.65
C SER A 115 8.90 -14.40 -2.74
N SER A 116 8.19 -13.29 -2.51
CA SER A 116 7.30 -12.67 -3.46
C SER A 116 7.54 -11.17 -3.47
N SER A 117 7.96 -10.64 -4.62
CA SER A 117 7.89 -9.20 -4.91
C SER A 117 6.66 -8.86 -5.78
N GLN A 118 5.92 -9.88 -6.24
CA GLN A 118 4.78 -9.69 -7.12
C GLN A 118 3.52 -9.38 -6.29
N SER A 119 3.12 -8.11 -6.35
CA SER A 119 1.85 -7.63 -5.81
C SER A 119 0.87 -7.34 -6.94
N TYR A 120 -0.41 -7.41 -6.61
CA TYR A 120 -1.50 -7.10 -7.53
C TYR A 120 -2.29 -5.92 -6.97
N TYR A 121 -2.82 -5.11 -7.86
CA TYR A 121 -3.73 -4.03 -7.51
C TYR A 121 -4.94 -4.16 -8.43
N ASP A 122 -6.11 -4.36 -7.83
CA ASP A 122 -7.37 -4.65 -8.52
C ASP A 122 -7.32 -5.87 -9.45
N GLY A 123 -6.59 -6.91 -9.02
CA GLY A 123 -6.44 -8.16 -9.78
C GLY A 123 -5.46 -8.07 -10.96
N LEU A 124 -4.89 -6.89 -11.24
CA LEU A 124 -3.85 -6.69 -12.24
C LEU A 124 -2.48 -6.62 -11.56
N MET A 125 -1.49 -7.33 -12.10
CA MET A 125 -0.13 -7.34 -11.55
C MET A 125 0.49 -5.94 -11.59
N LEU A 126 1.06 -5.50 -10.48
CA LEU A 126 1.95 -4.34 -10.44
C LEU A 126 3.26 -4.77 -11.09
N GLN A 127 3.48 -4.31 -12.32
CA GLN A 127 4.68 -4.67 -13.07
C GLN A 127 5.87 -3.89 -12.51
N GLN A 128 7.01 -4.55 -12.41
CA GLN A 128 8.26 -3.99 -11.91
C GLN A 128 9.41 -4.39 -12.84
N LEU A 129 10.41 -3.53 -12.96
CA LEU A 129 11.64 -3.87 -13.66
C LEU A 129 12.40 -4.95 -12.86
N THR A 130 12.43 -6.17 -13.39
CA THR A 130 13.06 -7.29 -12.69
C THR A 130 14.57 -7.08 -12.62
N GLY A 131 15.12 -7.13 -11.40
CA GLY A 131 16.55 -6.93 -11.14
C GLY A 131 16.93 -5.48 -10.79
N TRP A 132 15.97 -4.56 -10.79
CA TRP A 132 16.21 -3.13 -10.54
C TRP A 132 15.33 -2.58 -9.40
N ASN A 133 15.50 -1.30 -9.06
CA ASN A 133 14.92 -0.66 -7.87
C ASN A 133 13.49 -0.13 -8.11
N LEU A 134 13.08 0.07 -9.36
CA LEU A 134 11.75 0.59 -9.71
C LEU A 134 10.63 -0.41 -9.43
N GLN A 135 9.95 -0.18 -8.30
CA GLN A 135 8.80 -0.97 -7.85
C GLN A 135 7.66 -0.03 -7.43
N PRO A 136 6.47 -0.12 -8.06
CA PRO A 136 5.29 0.60 -7.60
C PRO A 136 4.84 0.13 -6.22
N GLN A 137 4.46 1.07 -5.35
CA GLN A 137 3.78 0.81 -4.08
C GLN A 137 2.37 1.42 -4.11
N ILE A 138 1.44 0.83 -3.37
CA ILE A 138 0.11 1.40 -3.16
C ILE A 138 -0.05 1.75 -1.68
N ASP A 139 -0.38 2.99 -1.37
CA ASP A 139 -0.59 3.43 0.00
C ASP A 139 -1.92 2.86 0.55
N PRO A 140 -1.94 2.29 1.77
CA PRO A 140 -3.15 1.73 2.36
C PRO A 140 -4.36 2.68 2.42
N ILE A 141 -4.16 4.00 2.40
CA ILE A 141 -5.28 4.96 2.39
C ILE A 141 -6.20 4.79 1.18
N ALA A 142 -5.66 4.33 0.05
CA ALA A 142 -6.40 4.10 -1.20
C ALA A 142 -7.08 2.72 -1.25
N LEU A 143 -6.91 1.88 -0.23
CA LEU A 143 -7.34 0.47 -0.25
C LEU A 143 -8.65 0.26 0.50
N GLN A 144 -9.54 -0.52 -0.12
CA GLN A 144 -10.73 -1.06 0.52
C GLN A 144 -10.39 -2.33 1.30
N GLN A 145 -9.46 -3.12 0.78
CA GLN A 145 -8.92 -4.30 1.46
C GLN A 145 -7.62 -4.78 0.84
N VAL A 146 -6.89 -5.62 1.58
CA VAL A 146 -5.77 -6.43 1.12
C VAL A 146 -6.14 -7.90 1.24
N GLU A 147 -6.07 -8.62 0.13
CA GLU A 147 -6.32 -10.06 0.05
C GLU A 147 -5.00 -10.82 -0.08
N VAL A 148 -4.74 -11.75 0.83
CA VAL A 148 -3.57 -12.61 0.82
C VAL A 148 -3.99 -14.01 0.44
N PHE A 149 -3.68 -14.34 -0.80
CA PHE A 149 -3.96 -15.64 -1.38
C PHE A 149 -2.76 -16.57 -1.20
N LYS A 150 -2.95 -17.76 -0.60
CA LYS A 150 -1.83 -18.66 -0.25
C LYS A 150 -1.77 -19.93 -1.09
N GLY A 151 -0.62 -20.14 -1.72
CA GLY A 151 -0.32 -21.29 -2.56
C GLY A 151 -0.42 -20.97 -4.06
N PRO A 152 -0.21 -21.96 -4.94
CA PRO A 152 -0.22 -21.73 -6.38
C PRO A 152 -1.60 -21.33 -6.92
N THR A 153 -1.68 -20.22 -7.67
CA THR A 153 -2.87 -19.78 -8.43
C THR A 153 -2.53 -19.38 -9.87
N SER A 154 -1.49 -19.99 -10.43
CA SER A 154 -1.03 -19.70 -11.80
C SER A 154 -2.08 -19.97 -12.88
N VAL A 155 -3.08 -20.80 -12.58
CA VAL A 155 -4.23 -21.09 -13.48
C VAL A 155 -5.01 -19.81 -13.82
N LEU A 156 -5.10 -18.85 -12.90
CA LEU A 156 -5.86 -17.61 -13.08
C LEU A 156 -5.00 -16.36 -13.34
N TYR A 157 -3.74 -16.36 -12.88
CA TYR A 157 -2.87 -15.18 -12.89
C TYR A 157 -1.57 -15.36 -13.71
N GLY A 158 -1.38 -16.52 -14.32
CA GLY A 158 -0.17 -16.86 -15.07
C GLY A 158 1.03 -17.07 -14.15
N SER A 159 2.22 -16.66 -14.59
CA SER A 159 3.45 -16.86 -13.81
C SER A 159 3.39 -16.10 -12.48
N MET A 160 3.55 -16.83 -11.37
CA MET A 160 3.59 -16.27 -10.02
C MET A 160 4.40 -17.16 -9.06
N PRO A 161 4.91 -16.63 -7.93
CA PRO A 161 5.56 -17.42 -6.91
C PRO A 161 4.64 -18.52 -6.33
N PRO A 162 5.17 -19.72 -6.01
CA PRO A 162 4.36 -20.83 -5.48
C PRO A 162 3.82 -20.56 -4.07
N GLY A 163 4.39 -19.58 -3.36
CA GLY A 163 3.92 -19.16 -2.05
C GLY A 163 2.52 -18.57 -2.05
N GLY A 164 2.15 -17.89 -3.15
CA GLY A 164 0.89 -17.17 -3.26
C GLY A 164 1.07 -15.75 -3.81
N MET A 165 0.06 -14.92 -3.60
CA MET A 165 0.06 -13.52 -4.03
C MET A 165 -0.67 -12.63 -3.01
N VAL A 166 -0.39 -11.35 -3.09
CA VAL A 166 -1.14 -10.30 -2.39
C VAL A 166 -1.85 -9.45 -3.44
N ASN A 167 -3.17 -9.28 -3.29
CA ASN A 167 -3.97 -8.41 -4.13
C ASN A 167 -4.56 -7.28 -3.28
N MET A 168 -4.25 -6.06 -3.66
CA MET A 168 -4.78 -4.85 -3.05
C MET A 168 -6.01 -4.40 -3.83
N ILE A 169 -7.12 -4.16 -3.14
CA ILE A 169 -8.37 -3.72 -3.77
C ILE A 169 -8.55 -2.24 -3.52
N ALA A 170 -8.75 -1.48 -4.59
CA ALA A 170 -8.96 -0.04 -4.49
C ALA A 170 -10.29 0.28 -3.80
N LYS A 171 -10.32 1.39 -3.06
CA LYS A 171 -11.57 2.05 -2.67
C LYS A 171 -12.33 2.50 -3.92
N ALA A 172 -13.58 2.04 -4.06
CA ALA A 172 -14.45 2.43 -5.15
C ALA A 172 -15.34 3.64 -4.76
N PRO A 173 -15.83 4.41 -5.74
CA PRO A 173 -16.92 5.36 -5.55
C PRO A 173 -18.16 4.72 -4.94
N GLN A 174 -18.77 5.46 -4.01
CA GLN A 174 -20.01 5.12 -3.31
C GLN A 174 -21.09 6.16 -3.62
N VAL A 175 -22.35 5.72 -3.69
CA VAL A 175 -23.50 6.60 -3.90
C VAL A 175 -23.72 7.50 -2.68
N GLU A 176 -23.62 6.94 -1.48
CA GLU A 176 -23.70 7.69 -0.23
C GLU A 176 -22.54 8.69 -0.13
N SER A 177 -22.89 9.95 0.15
CA SER A 177 -21.90 11.01 0.26
C SER A 177 -21.18 10.93 1.60
N LYS A 178 -19.85 10.79 1.57
CA LYS A 178 -19.00 10.78 2.74
C LYS A 178 -17.73 11.57 2.47
N THR A 179 -17.22 12.28 3.48
CA THR A 179 -15.92 12.94 3.40
C THR A 179 -15.19 12.79 4.72
N ASP A 180 -14.05 12.12 4.68
CA ASP A 180 -13.14 11.95 5.79
C ASP A 180 -11.91 12.84 5.58
N ILE A 181 -11.57 13.65 6.58
CA ILE A 181 -10.36 14.49 6.60
C ILE A 181 -9.51 14.05 7.79
N GLY A 182 -8.23 13.75 7.53
CA GLY A 182 -7.29 13.24 8.52
C GLY A 182 -6.08 14.15 8.67
N VAL A 183 -5.69 14.38 9.93
CA VAL A 183 -4.40 14.98 10.28
C VAL A 183 -3.72 14.06 11.28
N LYS A 184 -2.47 13.65 10.98
CA LYS A 184 -1.65 12.85 11.91
C LYS A 184 -0.36 13.58 12.22
N VAL A 185 0.03 13.56 13.49
CA VAL A 185 1.34 13.96 13.98
C VAL A 185 1.90 12.84 14.86
N GLY A 186 3.21 12.60 14.84
CA GLY A 186 3.79 11.46 15.57
C GLY A 186 5.28 11.55 15.79
N THR A 187 5.87 10.42 16.19
CA THR A 187 7.32 10.25 16.35
C THR A 187 8.04 10.46 15.02
N SER A 188 9.35 10.72 15.09
CA SER A 188 10.19 11.00 13.91
C SER A 188 9.68 12.16 13.07
N ASP A 189 9.26 13.25 13.73
CA ASP A 189 8.66 14.45 13.12
C ASP A 189 7.54 14.17 12.10
N MET A 190 6.82 13.04 12.25
CA MET A 190 5.79 12.64 11.30
C MET A 190 4.67 13.66 11.23
N LYS A 191 4.34 14.09 10.01
CA LYS A 191 3.21 14.95 9.67
C LYS A 191 2.48 14.35 8.47
N GLN A 192 1.17 14.19 8.60
CA GLN A 192 0.33 13.69 7.52
C GLN A 192 -0.96 14.50 7.43
N PHE A 193 -1.33 14.86 6.22
CA PHE A 193 -2.68 15.31 5.88
C PHE A 193 -3.28 14.35 4.86
N SER A 194 -4.57 14.04 5.02
CA SER A 194 -5.30 13.22 4.06
C SER A 194 -6.75 13.63 3.91
N ILE A 195 -7.32 13.34 2.74
CA ILE A 195 -8.73 13.51 2.42
C ILE A 195 -9.22 12.29 1.64
N ASP A 196 -10.40 11.79 1.98
CA ASP A 196 -11.12 10.76 1.23
C ASP A 196 -12.58 11.19 1.12
N SER A 197 -12.99 11.57 -0.08
CA SER A 197 -14.33 12.10 -0.36
C SER A 197 -14.99 11.24 -1.44
N THR A 198 -16.24 10.83 -1.22
CA THR A 198 -17.01 10.00 -2.15
C THR A 198 -18.46 10.46 -2.16
N GLY A 199 -19.18 10.20 -3.25
CA GLY A 199 -20.61 10.43 -3.33
C GLY A 199 -21.14 10.37 -4.77
N GLN A 200 -22.46 10.43 -4.90
CA GLN A 200 -23.13 10.62 -6.19
C GLN A 200 -23.04 12.08 -6.65
N ILE A 201 -22.85 12.31 -7.95
CA ILE A 201 -22.83 13.65 -8.55
C ILE A 201 -24.27 14.07 -8.89
N GLY A 202 -24.84 14.94 -8.05
CA GLY A 202 -26.24 15.39 -8.23
C GLY A 202 -27.21 14.21 -8.28
N ASP A 203 -28.17 14.27 -9.20
CA ASP A 203 -29.14 13.19 -9.45
C ASP A 203 -28.71 12.25 -10.60
N SER A 204 -27.41 12.15 -10.90
CA SER A 204 -26.90 11.36 -12.05
C SER A 204 -26.49 9.94 -11.67
N ASP A 205 -26.37 9.04 -12.64
CA ASP A 205 -25.83 7.67 -12.45
C ASP A 205 -24.29 7.64 -12.33
N VAL A 206 -23.69 8.74 -11.87
CA VAL A 206 -22.24 8.92 -11.76
C VAL A 206 -21.88 9.14 -10.29
N SER A 207 -21.06 8.24 -9.75
CA SER A 207 -20.45 8.38 -8.43
C SER A 207 -18.97 8.69 -8.56
N TYR A 208 -18.43 9.52 -7.66
CA TYR A 208 -17.02 9.86 -7.62
C TYR A 208 -16.36 9.37 -6.33
N ARG A 209 -15.04 9.24 -6.37
CA ARG A 209 -14.18 9.21 -5.19
C ARG A 209 -12.91 10.00 -5.45
N PHE A 210 -12.49 10.78 -4.46
CA PHE A 210 -11.24 11.53 -4.48
C PHE A 210 -10.48 11.24 -3.20
N ILE A 211 -9.29 10.64 -3.35
CA ILE A 211 -8.37 10.37 -2.25
C ILE A 211 -7.11 11.20 -2.46
N GLY A 212 -6.69 11.92 -1.42
CA GLY A 212 -5.46 12.69 -1.38
C GLY A 212 -4.68 12.44 -0.10
N LEU A 213 -3.35 12.39 -0.20
CA LEU A 213 -2.44 12.21 0.93
C LEU A 213 -1.17 13.02 0.70
N ALA A 214 -0.72 13.70 1.75
CA ALA A 214 0.62 14.24 1.86
C ALA A 214 1.20 13.79 3.20
N ARG A 215 2.32 13.06 3.17
CA ARG A 215 3.01 12.55 4.36
C ARG A 215 4.48 12.90 4.30
N LYS A 216 5.04 13.35 5.42
CA LYS A 216 6.48 13.51 5.63
C LYS A 216 6.85 13.01 7.03
N LYS A 217 7.95 12.29 7.16
CA LYS A 217 8.55 11.90 8.45
C LYS A 217 10.04 11.65 8.30
N ASP A 218 10.77 11.70 9.40
CA ASP A 218 12.12 11.17 9.49
C ASP A 218 12.06 9.63 9.54
N GLY A 219 13.10 8.99 9.02
CA GLY A 219 13.26 7.54 9.07
C GLY A 219 13.68 7.05 10.46
N GLN A 220 13.71 5.73 10.63
CA GLN A 220 14.27 5.12 11.86
C GLN A 220 15.79 5.35 11.94
N VAL A 221 16.45 5.37 10.79
CA VAL A 221 17.89 5.57 10.70
C VAL A 221 18.20 7.05 10.52
N ASP A 222 19.23 7.50 11.22
CA ASP A 222 19.72 8.86 11.14
C ASP A 222 19.95 9.27 9.68
N THR A 223 19.72 10.56 9.38
CA THR A 223 19.84 11.17 8.05
C THR A 223 18.90 10.63 6.95
N THR A 224 17.96 9.73 7.27
CA THR A 224 16.96 9.24 6.31
C THR A 224 15.59 9.87 6.55
N GLY A 225 14.77 9.98 5.50
CA GLY A 225 13.40 10.49 5.57
C GLY A 225 12.44 9.67 4.71
N GLU A 226 11.15 9.99 4.82
CA GLU A 226 10.11 9.51 3.92
C GLU A 226 9.18 10.67 3.59
N GLU A 227 8.94 10.89 2.31
CA GLU A 227 8.02 11.91 1.79
C GLU A 227 7.16 11.31 0.69
N ARG A 228 5.83 11.46 0.80
CA ARG A 228 4.86 10.91 -0.15
C ARG A 228 3.72 11.90 -0.41
N TYR A 229 3.45 12.11 -1.69
CA TYR A 229 2.26 12.77 -2.20
C TYR A 229 1.47 11.81 -3.07
N LEU A 230 0.16 11.69 -2.80
CA LEU A 230 -0.72 10.77 -3.50
C LEU A 230 -2.02 11.46 -3.87
N LEU A 231 -2.47 11.23 -5.10
CA LEU A 231 -3.79 11.57 -5.62
C LEU A 231 -4.39 10.33 -6.31
N ALA A 232 -5.56 9.90 -5.88
CA ALA A 232 -6.27 8.77 -6.46
C ALA A 232 -7.75 9.09 -6.73
N PRO A 233 -8.07 9.88 -7.78
CA PRO A 233 -9.45 10.10 -8.19
C PRO A 233 -10.01 8.92 -8.98
N SER A 234 -11.29 8.65 -8.80
CA SER A 234 -12.03 7.68 -9.61
C SER A 234 -13.49 8.08 -9.78
N ILE A 235 -14.09 7.59 -10.86
CA ILE A 235 -15.51 7.76 -11.18
C ILE A 235 -16.07 6.40 -11.56
N THR A 236 -17.26 6.09 -11.08
CA THR A 236 -18.08 4.98 -11.55
C THR A 236 -19.29 5.57 -12.25
N TRP A 237 -19.49 5.19 -13.51
CA TRP A 237 -20.67 5.51 -14.29
C TRP A 237 -21.47 4.24 -14.52
N ASP A 238 -22.64 4.16 -13.88
CA ASP A 238 -23.62 3.11 -14.15
C ASP A 238 -24.42 3.52 -15.39
N ILE A 239 -23.88 3.18 -16.56
CA ILE A 239 -24.42 3.57 -17.88
C ILE A 239 -25.86 3.05 -18.04
N THR A 240 -26.10 1.83 -17.55
CA THR A 240 -27.41 1.19 -17.46
C THR A 240 -27.46 0.30 -16.22
N GLU A 241 -28.59 -0.35 -15.93
CA GLU A 241 -28.68 -1.37 -14.88
C GLU A 241 -27.70 -2.54 -15.10
N LYS A 242 -27.26 -2.77 -16.35
CA LYS A 242 -26.39 -3.88 -16.77
C LYS A 242 -24.95 -3.48 -17.06
N ASP A 243 -24.71 -2.19 -17.33
CA ASP A 243 -23.43 -1.68 -17.79
C ASP A 243 -22.85 -0.72 -16.74
N SER A 244 -21.64 -1.03 -16.25
CA SER A 244 -20.94 -0.18 -15.29
C SER A 244 -19.49 0.03 -15.75
N LEU A 245 -19.07 1.29 -15.78
CA LEU A 245 -17.71 1.69 -16.14
C LEU A 245 -17.07 2.46 -14.99
N ASN A 246 -16.02 1.91 -14.41
CA ASN A 246 -15.16 2.62 -13.48
C ASN A 246 -13.91 3.13 -14.21
N LEU A 247 -13.61 4.41 -14.07
CA LEU A 247 -12.37 5.05 -14.51
C LEU A 247 -11.59 5.47 -13.26
N ASN A 248 -10.30 5.15 -13.22
CA ASN A 248 -9.46 5.43 -12.06
C ASN A 248 -8.07 5.93 -12.45
N VAL A 249 -7.54 6.81 -11.62
CA VAL A 249 -6.18 7.31 -11.69
C VAL A 249 -5.54 7.08 -10.33
N TYR A 250 -4.27 6.65 -10.32
CA TYR A 250 -3.43 6.60 -9.13
C TYR A 250 -2.12 7.29 -9.46
N TYR A 251 -1.88 8.44 -8.84
CA TYR A 251 -0.65 9.21 -8.99
C TYR A 251 0.05 9.29 -7.65
N GLN A 252 1.30 8.83 -7.60
CA GLN A 252 2.14 8.85 -6.41
C GLN A 252 3.49 9.46 -6.76
N ASN A 253 3.91 10.43 -5.98
CA ASN A 253 5.25 11.01 -6.01
C ASN A 253 5.89 10.82 -4.64
N ASP A 254 7.04 10.16 -4.62
CA ASP A 254 7.83 9.87 -3.44
C ASP A 254 9.21 10.56 -3.57
N PRO A 255 9.38 11.82 -3.12
CA PRO A 255 10.65 12.54 -3.21
C PRO A 255 11.74 12.08 -2.23
N ASP A 256 11.39 11.18 -1.30
CA ASP A 256 12.32 10.54 -0.38
C ASP A 256 11.67 9.24 0.14
N MET A 257 12.41 8.13 0.14
CA MET A 257 11.96 6.82 0.68
C MET A 257 13.08 6.10 1.43
N GLY A 258 13.89 6.87 2.16
CA GLY A 258 14.91 6.36 3.05
C GLY A 258 16.06 5.72 2.28
N MET A 259 16.58 4.60 2.80
CA MET A 259 17.77 3.96 2.27
C MET A 259 17.52 2.54 1.77
N ASN A 260 18.54 1.99 1.09
CA ASN A 260 18.60 0.58 0.71
C ASN A 260 19.96 -0.03 1.12
N SER A 261 20.28 0.03 2.41
CA SER A 261 21.54 -0.47 2.96
C SER A 261 21.29 -1.36 4.18
N ALA A 262 22.04 -2.45 4.30
CA ALA A 262 22.07 -3.29 5.49
C ALA A 262 23.11 -2.77 6.50
N ILE A 263 23.20 -3.37 7.68
CA ILE A 263 24.34 -3.14 8.59
C ILE A 263 25.10 -4.46 8.76
N PRO A 264 26.41 -4.43 9.08
CA PRO A 264 27.16 -5.64 9.38
C PRO A 264 26.49 -6.50 10.46
N SER A 265 26.58 -7.83 10.33
CA SER A 265 26.05 -8.76 11.33
C SER A 265 26.80 -8.67 12.67
N SER A 266 28.08 -8.32 12.61
CA SER A 266 28.91 -8.01 13.79
C SER A 266 28.46 -6.69 14.41
N GLY A 267 28.14 -6.71 15.71
CA GLY A 267 27.57 -5.58 16.44
C GLY A 267 26.06 -5.48 16.33
N SER A 268 25.40 -6.26 15.46
CA SER A 268 23.93 -6.29 15.34
C SER A 268 23.34 -7.64 15.73
N LEU A 269 23.68 -8.72 15.01
CA LEU A 269 23.24 -10.09 15.27
C LEU A 269 24.22 -10.83 16.19
N TYR A 270 25.52 -10.60 16.01
CA TYR A 270 26.59 -11.19 16.80
C TYR A 270 27.30 -10.12 17.64
N ASP A 271 27.84 -10.53 18.77
CA ASP A 271 28.64 -9.65 19.63
C ASP A 271 29.85 -9.10 18.87
N ASN A 272 30.22 -7.85 19.15
CA ASN A 272 31.41 -7.20 18.62
C ASN A 272 32.18 -6.53 19.77
N GLU A 273 33.51 -6.55 19.72
CA GLU A 273 34.37 -5.99 20.78
C GLU A 273 34.19 -4.46 20.96
N ASN A 274 33.73 -3.75 19.92
CA ASN A 274 33.37 -2.33 19.95
C ASN A 274 31.93 -2.08 20.46
N GLY A 275 31.16 -3.12 20.75
CA GLY A 275 29.80 -3.04 21.29
C GLY A 275 28.68 -3.23 20.25
N THR A 276 27.46 -2.84 20.62
CA THR A 276 26.25 -2.99 19.80
C THR A 276 26.04 -1.78 18.89
N THR A 277 25.81 -2.02 17.60
CA THR A 277 25.40 -1.03 16.61
C THR A 277 23.98 -0.55 16.88
N SER A 278 23.77 0.76 16.92
CA SER A 278 22.44 1.34 17.10
C SER A 278 21.52 0.98 15.93
N THR A 279 20.22 0.78 16.20
CA THR A 279 19.20 0.63 15.15
C THR A 279 18.98 1.91 14.34
N SER A 280 19.55 3.04 14.77
CA SER A 280 19.57 4.31 14.05
C SER A 280 20.86 4.54 13.24
N THR A 281 21.83 3.61 13.28
CA THR A 281 23.12 3.81 12.60
C THR A 281 22.95 3.87 11.09
N PHE A 282 23.32 4.99 10.51
CA PHE A 282 23.41 5.16 9.06
C PHE A 282 24.78 4.72 8.55
N VAL A 283 24.78 3.79 7.59
CA VAL A 283 26.00 3.32 6.91
C VAL A 283 26.10 3.80 5.47
N GLY A 284 25.23 4.74 5.07
CA GLY A 284 25.32 5.43 3.79
C GLY A 284 26.03 6.76 3.89
N ASP A 285 25.93 7.57 2.84
CA ASP A 285 26.55 8.88 2.77
C ASP A 285 25.48 9.94 2.53
N GLU A 286 25.28 10.84 3.49
CA GLU A 286 24.21 11.85 3.48
C GLU A 286 24.37 12.87 2.33
N ASN A 287 25.60 13.04 1.83
CA ASN A 287 25.89 14.00 0.76
C ASN A 287 25.78 13.38 -0.64
N TRP A 288 25.58 12.07 -0.71
CA TRP A 288 25.43 11.30 -1.95
C TRP A 288 24.02 10.69 -2.08
N SER A 289 23.41 10.28 -0.98
CA SER A 289 22.20 9.47 -1.04
C SER A 289 21.00 10.31 -1.47
N THR A 290 20.33 9.91 -2.56
CA THR A 290 19.07 10.50 -3.01
C THR A 290 18.11 9.41 -3.49
N TYR A 291 16.82 9.71 -3.41
CA TYR A 291 15.78 8.83 -3.90
C TYR A 291 14.58 9.63 -4.37
N GLU A 292 14.15 9.42 -5.61
CA GLU A 292 12.93 9.99 -6.15
C GLU A 292 12.19 8.90 -6.93
N ARG A 293 10.89 8.73 -6.68
CA ARG A 293 10.05 7.82 -7.46
C ARG A 293 8.71 8.46 -7.80
N GLU A 294 8.33 8.38 -9.07
CA GLU A 294 7.04 8.83 -9.57
C GLU A 294 6.31 7.65 -10.22
N VAL A 295 5.02 7.48 -9.91
CA VAL A 295 4.17 6.41 -10.45
C VAL A 295 2.83 6.99 -10.86
N LEU A 296 2.49 6.83 -12.13
CA LEU A 296 1.18 7.12 -12.69
C LEU A 296 0.52 5.83 -13.15
N MET A 297 -0.68 5.56 -12.66
CA MET A 297 -1.54 4.50 -13.17
C MET A 297 -2.83 5.10 -13.70
N LEU A 298 -3.19 4.72 -14.93
CA LEU A 298 -4.48 5.03 -15.56
C LEU A 298 -5.20 3.72 -15.81
N GLY A 299 -6.38 3.56 -15.26
CA GLY A 299 -7.11 2.30 -15.33
C GLY A 299 -8.59 2.48 -15.61
N TYR A 300 -9.19 1.40 -16.10
CA TYR A 300 -10.63 1.24 -16.11
C TYR A 300 -11.05 -0.18 -15.78
N LYS A 301 -12.28 -0.31 -15.28
CA LYS A 301 -12.99 -1.57 -15.12
C LYS A 301 -14.35 -1.44 -15.78
N PHE A 302 -14.61 -2.30 -16.76
CA PHE A 302 -15.91 -2.36 -17.43
C PHE A 302 -16.60 -3.67 -17.05
N SER A 303 -17.87 -3.59 -16.64
CA SER A 303 -18.72 -4.74 -16.34
C SER A 303 -19.98 -4.66 -17.18
N HIS A 304 -20.33 -5.78 -17.84
CA HIS A 304 -21.56 -5.94 -18.59
C HIS A 304 -22.28 -7.23 -18.17
N ASP A 305 -23.49 -7.09 -17.64
CA ASP A 305 -24.37 -8.21 -17.35
C ASP A 305 -25.25 -8.52 -18.56
N PHE A 306 -24.93 -9.58 -19.31
CA PHE A 306 -25.77 -10.02 -20.43
C PHE A 306 -27.16 -10.43 -19.93
N ASN A 307 -27.19 -11.13 -18.78
CA ASN A 307 -28.37 -11.60 -18.08
C ASN A 307 -28.01 -11.98 -16.62
N SER A 308 -28.95 -12.54 -15.87
CA SER A 308 -28.75 -12.94 -14.46
C SER A 308 -27.66 -14.00 -14.24
N ASN A 309 -27.22 -14.69 -15.29
CA ASN A 309 -26.31 -15.82 -15.21
C ASN A 309 -24.96 -15.56 -15.88
N TRP A 310 -24.81 -14.49 -16.66
CA TRP A 310 -23.60 -14.25 -17.47
C TRP A 310 -23.16 -12.79 -17.39
N THR A 311 -21.90 -12.61 -17.02
CA THR A 311 -21.27 -11.31 -16.88
C THR A 311 -19.92 -11.29 -17.59
N PHE A 312 -19.67 -10.24 -18.34
CA PHE A 312 -18.35 -9.90 -18.86
C PHE A 312 -17.70 -8.83 -17.98
N LEU A 313 -16.42 -9.00 -17.69
CA LEU A 313 -15.59 -8.05 -16.98
C LEU A 313 -14.30 -7.82 -17.77
N GLN A 314 -13.92 -6.56 -17.97
CA GLN A 314 -12.62 -6.19 -18.49
C GLN A 314 -11.95 -5.20 -17.54
N ASN A 315 -10.76 -5.56 -17.05
CA ASN A 315 -9.91 -4.68 -16.29
C ASN A 315 -8.70 -4.32 -17.14
N ALA A 316 -8.37 -3.04 -17.25
CA ALA A 316 -7.18 -2.59 -17.96
C ALA A 316 -6.47 -1.51 -17.16
N ARG A 317 -5.14 -1.53 -17.19
CA ARG A 317 -4.28 -0.53 -16.59
C ARG A 317 -3.08 -0.24 -17.48
N TYR A 318 -2.83 1.04 -17.68
CA TYR A 318 -1.55 1.57 -18.10
C TYR A 318 -0.80 2.09 -16.87
N THR A 319 0.49 1.78 -16.77
CA THR A 319 1.36 2.29 -15.71
C THR A 319 2.59 2.93 -16.35
N LYS A 320 2.89 4.16 -15.95
CA LYS A 320 4.19 4.79 -16.19
C LYS A 320 4.86 5.00 -14.83
N ALA A 321 6.13 4.65 -14.73
CA ALA A 321 6.87 4.84 -13.49
C ALA A 321 8.32 5.22 -13.79
N ASP A 322 8.86 6.12 -13.00
CA ASP A 322 10.21 6.65 -13.10
C ASP A 322 10.85 6.61 -11.69
N LEU A 323 12.15 6.29 -11.60
CA LEU A 323 12.91 6.30 -10.36
C LEU A 323 14.34 6.80 -10.61
N TYR A 324 14.78 7.76 -9.80
CA TYR A 324 16.18 8.13 -9.67
C TYR A 324 16.67 7.80 -8.27
N GLN A 325 17.81 7.14 -8.17
CA GLN A 325 18.41 6.81 -6.90
C GLN A 325 19.93 6.96 -6.99
N GLU A 326 20.51 7.61 -5.99
CA GLU A 326 21.92 7.56 -5.67
C GLU A 326 22.01 6.89 -4.30
N ASN A 327 22.77 5.80 -4.18
CA ASN A 327 22.84 5.07 -2.94
C ASN A 327 24.22 4.46 -2.72
N THR A 328 24.42 4.01 -1.50
CA THR A 328 25.62 3.29 -1.08
C THR A 328 25.30 1.82 -0.87
N TYR A 329 26.27 0.94 -1.06
CA TYR A 329 26.18 -0.44 -0.62
C TYR A 329 27.55 -0.93 -0.11
N HIS A 330 27.59 -2.09 0.53
CA HIS A 330 28.80 -2.66 1.12
C HIS A 330 28.90 -4.16 0.81
N TYR A 331 30.10 -4.63 0.45
CA TYR A 331 30.39 -6.04 0.21
C TYR A 331 31.25 -6.63 1.33
N ALA A 332 30.61 -7.11 2.41
CA ALA A 332 31.21 -8.00 3.43
C ALA A 332 32.53 -7.59 4.14
N SER A 333 33.21 -6.50 3.75
CA SER A 333 34.43 -5.98 4.36
C SER A 333 34.09 -5.00 5.48
N TYR A 334 33.81 -5.57 6.65
CA TYR A 334 33.78 -4.85 7.91
C TYR A 334 34.97 -5.31 8.76
N ASP A 335 35.89 -4.39 9.09
CA ASP A 335 36.99 -4.67 10.00
C ASP A 335 36.50 -4.50 11.44
N GLU A 336 36.32 -5.61 12.15
CA GLU A 336 35.84 -5.60 13.54
C GLU A 336 36.85 -4.96 14.52
N THR A 337 38.13 -4.90 14.16
CA THR A 337 39.17 -4.32 15.02
C THR A 337 39.16 -2.79 14.93
N THR A 338 39.01 -2.24 13.73
CA THR A 338 39.01 -0.78 13.52
C THR A 338 37.62 -0.16 13.51
N GLY A 339 36.59 -0.95 13.21
CA GLY A 339 35.23 -0.49 12.96
C GLY A 339 35.02 0.07 11.55
N ASP A 340 35.99 -0.08 10.64
CA ASP A 340 35.89 0.44 9.29
C ASP A 340 34.98 -0.44 8.42
N LEU A 341 34.06 0.19 7.70
CA LEU A 341 33.19 -0.44 6.71
C LEU A 341 33.54 0.10 5.32
N GLU A 342 33.89 -0.80 4.41
CA GLU A 342 34.06 -0.43 3.01
C GLU A 342 32.70 -0.14 2.37
N ARG A 343 32.59 1.01 1.70
CA ARG A 343 31.36 1.47 1.06
C ARG A 343 31.64 1.72 -0.41
N TYR A 344 30.66 1.35 -1.23
CA TYR A 344 30.62 1.63 -2.65
C TYR A 344 29.43 2.51 -2.95
N ILE A 345 29.56 3.37 -3.96
CA ILE A 345 28.48 4.26 -4.38
C ILE A 345 28.03 3.89 -5.80
N TYR A 346 26.73 4.00 -6.03
CA TYR A 346 26.12 3.75 -7.32
C TYR A 346 24.91 4.66 -7.51
N SER A 347 24.49 4.79 -8.76
CA SER A 347 23.22 5.40 -9.11
C SER A 347 22.42 4.51 -10.06
N THR A 348 21.10 4.67 -10.02
CA THR A 348 20.15 4.08 -10.97
C THR A 348 19.16 5.14 -11.42
N ASP A 349 19.07 5.35 -12.73
CA ASP A 349 18.00 6.10 -13.39
C ASP A 349 17.15 5.09 -14.18
N GLU A 350 15.91 4.89 -13.75
CA GLU A 350 15.03 3.83 -14.21
C GLU A 350 13.71 4.39 -14.71
N SER A 351 13.27 3.95 -15.89
CA SER A 351 11.97 4.31 -16.44
C SER A 351 11.22 3.08 -16.94
N SER A 352 9.90 3.05 -16.79
CA SER A 352 9.08 1.96 -17.31
C SER A 352 7.67 2.36 -17.73
N GLU A 353 7.18 1.65 -18.75
CA GLU A 353 5.81 1.69 -19.22
C GLU A 353 5.24 0.27 -19.26
N ALA A 354 4.04 0.10 -18.71
CA ALA A 354 3.40 -1.18 -18.56
C ALA A 354 1.93 -1.15 -18.98
N TYR A 355 1.48 -2.21 -19.64
CA TYR A 355 0.09 -2.49 -19.93
C TYR A 355 -0.29 -3.82 -19.28
N ALA A 356 -1.43 -3.84 -18.58
CA ALA A 356 -2.05 -5.05 -18.05
C ALA A 356 -3.53 -5.03 -18.40
N ILE A 357 -4.02 -6.06 -19.09
CA ILE A 357 -5.41 -6.22 -19.51
C ILE A 357 -5.86 -7.62 -19.13
N ASP A 358 -7.02 -7.72 -18.49
CA ASP A 358 -7.66 -8.98 -18.14
C ASP A 358 -9.11 -8.95 -18.62
N ASN A 359 -9.49 -9.94 -19.42
CA ASN A 359 -10.83 -10.11 -19.96
C ASN A 359 -11.41 -11.38 -19.37
N GLN A 360 -12.59 -11.29 -18.79
CA GLN A 360 -13.24 -12.38 -18.07
C GLN A 360 -14.69 -12.50 -18.53
N LEU A 361 -15.10 -13.70 -18.94
CA LEU A 361 -16.49 -14.07 -19.14
C LEU A 361 -16.83 -15.15 -18.10
N SER A 362 -17.69 -14.78 -17.16
CA SER A 362 -18.11 -15.67 -16.07
C SER A 362 -19.61 -15.93 -16.11
N GLY A 363 -20.03 -17.15 -15.77
CA GLY A 363 -21.43 -17.44 -15.62
C GLY A 363 -21.77 -18.78 -14.98
N VAL A 364 -23.07 -19.02 -14.81
CA VAL A 364 -23.62 -20.24 -14.22
C VAL A 364 -24.36 -21.05 -15.26
N ILE A 365 -24.05 -22.35 -15.34
CA ILE A 365 -24.73 -23.33 -16.18
C ILE A 365 -25.31 -24.41 -15.28
N ASP A 366 -26.60 -24.73 -15.41
CA ASP A 366 -27.22 -25.87 -14.74
C ASP A 366 -27.26 -27.06 -15.71
N ILE A 367 -26.60 -28.16 -15.33
CA ILE A 367 -26.60 -29.40 -16.11
C ILE A 367 -27.02 -30.53 -15.18
N ALA A 368 -28.17 -31.14 -15.49
CA ALA A 368 -28.74 -32.25 -14.74
C ALA A 368 -28.89 -31.98 -13.22
N GLY A 369 -29.22 -30.75 -12.84
CA GLY A 369 -29.40 -30.35 -11.43
C GLY A 369 -28.09 -30.00 -10.71
N ILE A 370 -26.96 -29.94 -11.44
CA ILE A 370 -25.68 -29.50 -10.92
C ILE A 370 -25.40 -28.09 -11.47
N LYS A 371 -25.17 -27.14 -10.56
CA LYS A 371 -24.75 -25.78 -10.93
C LYS A 371 -23.25 -25.75 -11.17
N HIS A 372 -22.86 -25.33 -12.36
CA HIS A 372 -21.48 -25.13 -12.78
C HIS A 372 -21.17 -23.64 -12.86
N ASN A 373 -20.24 -23.17 -12.04
CA ASN A 373 -19.65 -21.83 -12.20
C ASN A 373 -18.51 -21.94 -13.20
N VAL A 374 -18.62 -21.25 -14.33
CA VAL A 374 -17.65 -21.28 -15.43
C VAL A 374 -17.02 -19.90 -15.57
N LEU A 375 -15.70 -19.87 -15.72
CA LEU A 375 -14.92 -18.69 -16.04
C LEU A 375 -14.03 -18.99 -17.24
N LEU A 376 -14.10 -18.12 -18.26
CA LEU A 376 -13.20 -18.11 -19.39
C LEU A 376 -12.49 -16.75 -19.42
N GLY A 377 -11.18 -16.75 -19.59
CA GLY A 377 -10.40 -15.51 -19.52
C GLY A 377 -9.27 -15.44 -20.53
N ILE A 378 -8.93 -14.21 -20.91
CA ILE A 378 -7.75 -13.87 -21.71
C ILE A 378 -7.05 -12.70 -21.03
N ASP A 379 -5.82 -12.95 -20.57
CA ASP A 379 -4.94 -11.91 -20.03
C ASP A 379 -3.85 -11.50 -21.04
N TYR A 380 -3.43 -10.25 -20.95
CA TYR A 380 -2.30 -9.70 -21.69
C TYR A 380 -1.52 -8.75 -20.78
N ARG A 381 -0.19 -8.91 -20.76
CA ARG A 381 0.72 -8.05 -20.02
C ARG A 381 1.93 -7.73 -20.87
N GLN A 382 2.36 -6.47 -20.85
CA GLN A 382 3.59 -6.02 -21.46
C GLN A 382 4.25 -4.97 -20.58
N LEU A 383 5.53 -5.19 -20.27
CA LEU A 383 6.42 -4.25 -19.61
C LEU A 383 7.51 -3.84 -20.60
N LYS A 384 7.79 -2.55 -20.69
CA LYS A 384 8.99 -1.99 -21.32
C LYS A 384 9.62 -1.02 -20.34
N GLY A 385 10.94 -0.92 -20.39
CA GLY A 385 11.66 0.06 -19.61
C GLY A 385 13.15 -0.10 -19.77
N ASP A 386 13.86 0.85 -19.19
CA ASP A 386 15.31 0.95 -19.20
C ASP A 386 15.81 1.31 -17.81
N SER A 387 17.08 0.99 -17.59
CA SER A 387 17.80 1.34 -16.37
C SER A 387 19.22 1.71 -16.78
N ALA A 388 19.63 2.93 -16.45
CA ALA A 388 21.02 3.35 -16.48
C ALA A 388 21.61 3.12 -15.08
N TYR A 389 22.60 2.23 -15.01
CA TYR A 389 23.32 1.92 -13.77
C TYR A 389 24.75 2.42 -13.89
N ASP A 390 25.13 3.33 -13.00
CA ASP A 390 26.49 3.81 -12.89
C ASP A 390 27.08 3.38 -11.55
N TYR A 391 28.32 2.88 -11.62
CA TYR A 391 29.11 2.50 -10.47
C TYR A 391 30.35 3.37 -10.39
N TYR A 392 30.58 3.98 -9.23
CA TYR A 392 31.71 4.87 -9.00
C TYR A 392 32.62 4.22 -7.96
N GLY A 393 33.62 3.48 -8.43
CA GLY A 393 34.62 2.80 -7.61
C GLY A 393 36.02 2.99 -8.14
#